data_AF-L9W0K0-F1
#
_entry.id   AF-L9W0K0-F1
#
_cell.length_a   1.000
_cell.length_b   1.000
_cell.length_c   1.000
_cell.angle_alpha   90.00
_cell.angle_beta   90.00
_cell.angle_gamma   90.00
#
_symmetry.space_group_name_H-M   'P 1'
#
loop_
_entity.id
_entity.type
_entity.pdbx_description
1 polymer ?
#
loop_
_entity_poly.entity_id
_entity_poly.type
_entity_poly.pdbx_seq_one_letter_code
_entity_poly.pdbx_strand_id
1 'polypeptide(L)'
;MSETSSNTHRRRENESEQSELATVDTRLYALITLATVFGIGHHLDHIVRGNHVGWPLIPEVTVFTYTLAVYPLIAVGLYLTLTERVGAGYWAVLLGTLCLVVTVVHFGPWAIEPPRDVLGPYENVFVGYAAIAWLLGFVGTLLVATVYAVYRWRWTRRVASERGTAAD
;
A
#
# COMPACT_ATOMS: atom_id res chain seq x y z
N MET A 1 -17.63 32.77 -33.74
CA MET A 1 -17.57 32.91 -32.27
C MET A 1 -17.98 31.64 -31.50
N SER A 2 -18.13 30.47 -32.14
CA SER A 2 -18.55 29.21 -31.45
C SER A 2 -17.37 28.30 -31.03
N GLU A 3 -16.25 28.32 -31.76
CA GLU A 3 -15.12 27.41 -31.51
C GLU A 3 -14.29 27.75 -30.27
N THR A 4 -14.22 29.02 -29.88
CA THR A 4 -13.36 29.47 -28.77
C THR A 4 -13.87 28.98 -27.41
N SER A 5 -15.19 29.02 -27.19
CA SER A 5 -15.82 28.51 -25.96
C SER A 5 -15.69 26.99 -25.80
N SER A 6 -15.81 26.24 -26.91
CA SER A 6 -15.67 24.78 -26.91
C SER A 6 -14.25 24.34 -26.54
N ASN A 7 -13.23 25.03 -27.05
CA ASN A 7 -11.83 24.73 -26.72
C ASN A 7 -11.47 25.04 -25.26
N THR A 8 -12.01 26.11 -24.68
CA THR A 8 -11.79 26.43 -23.26
C THR A 8 -12.47 25.44 -22.32
N HIS A 9 -13.66 24.94 -22.65
CA HIS A 9 -14.35 23.94 -21.83
C HIS A 9 -13.59 22.62 -21.81
N ARG A 10 -13.21 22.13 -23.00
CA ARG A 10 -12.47 20.87 -23.17
C ARG A 10 -11.09 20.91 -22.51
N ARG A 11 -10.43 22.07 -22.53
CA ARG A 11 -9.14 22.27 -21.86
C ARG A 11 -9.28 22.24 -20.34
N ARG A 12 -10.35 22.81 -19.78
CA ARG A 12 -10.60 22.79 -18.32
C ARG A 12 -10.98 21.40 -17.82
N GLU A 13 -11.75 20.64 -18.59
CA GLU A 13 -12.05 19.23 -18.30
C GLU A 13 -10.76 18.40 -18.27
N ASN A 14 -9.92 18.50 -19.31
CA ASN A 14 -8.64 17.80 -19.35
C ASN A 14 -7.70 18.21 -18.20
N GLU A 15 -7.62 19.51 -17.86
CA GLU A 15 -6.80 19.99 -16.73
C GLU A 15 -7.36 19.53 -15.36
N SER A 16 -8.69 19.37 -15.24
CA SER A 16 -9.33 18.84 -14.04
C SER A 16 -9.10 17.34 -13.89
N GLU A 17 -9.22 16.56 -14.96
CA GLU A 17 -8.92 15.13 -14.98
C GLU A 17 -7.43 14.89 -14.71
N GLN A 18 -6.52 15.63 -15.36
CA GLN A 18 -5.08 15.49 -15.11
C GLN A 18 -4.68 15.93 -13.68
N SER A 19 -5.34 16.94 -13.11
CA SER A 19 -5.14 17.33 -11.71
C SER A 19 -5.73 16.33 -10.71
N GLU A 20 -6.78 15.60 -11.09
CA GLU A 20 -7.41 14.55 -10.29
C GLU A 20 -6.61 13.23 -10.38
N LEU A 21 -5.87 13.03 -11.47
CA LEU A 21 -4.98 11.89 -11.70
C LEU A 21 -3.60 12.07 -11.07
N ALA A 22 -3.09 13.30 -10.94
CA ALA A 22 -1.83 13.65 -10.25
C ALA A 22 -1.91 13.55 -8.70
N THR A 23 -2.60 12.53 -8.16
CA THR A 23 -2.77 12.33 -6.72
C THR A 23 -1.62 11.60 -6.05
N VAL A 24 -0.82 10.87 -6.83
CA VAL A 24 0.36 10.13 -6.36
C VAL A 24 1.60 10.95 -6.68
N ASP A 25 2.30 11.42 -5.66
CA ASP A 25 3.57 12.13 -5.81
C ASP A 25 4.77 11.24 -5.49
N THR A 26 5.97 11.79 -5.66
CA THR A 26 7.24 11.13 -5.35
C THR A 26 7.29 10.60 -3.91
N ARG A 27 6.65 11.27 -2.95
CA ARG A 27 6.63 10.81 -1.55
C ARG A 27 5.77 9.57 -1.40
N LEU A 28 4.58 9.54 -2.01
CA LEU A 28 3.72 8.36 -1.98
C LEU A 28 4.39 7.18 -2.72
N TYR A 29 5.05 7.43 -3.86
CA TYR A 29 5.86 6.40 -4.53
C TYR A 29 6.96 5.85 -3.62
N ALA A 30 7.72 6.72 -2.95
CA ALA A 30 8.76 6.29 -2.02
C ALA A 30 8.21 5.43 -0.88
N LEU A 31 7.04 5.79 -0.32
CA LEU A 31 6.36 5.01 0.71
C LEU A 31 5.88 3.65 0.19
N ILE A 32 5.33 3.58 -1.03
CA ILE A 32 4.93 2.32 -1.67
C ILE A 32 6.16 1.43 -1.87
N THR A 33 7.26 1.98 -2.40
CA THR A 33 8.51 1.26 -2.58
C THR A 33 9.04 0.73 -1.26
N LEU A 34 9.09 1.57 -0.22
CA LEU A 34 9.59 1.19 1.10
C LEU A 34 8.73 0.08 1.72
N ALA A 35 7.39 0.20 1.65
CA ALA A 35 6.47 -0.84 2.12
C ALA A 35 6.66 -2.16 1.34
N THR A 36 6.92 -2.08 0.04
CA THR A 36 7.19 -3.26 -0.79
C THR A 36 8.49 -3.95 -0.36
N VAL A 37 9.56 -3.20 -0.14
CA VAL A 37 10.86 -3.74 0.34
C VAL A 37 10.70 -4.41 1.69
N PHE A 38 10.02 -3.76 2.64
CA PHE A 38 9.73 -4.37 3.94
C PHE A 38 8.89 -5.64 3.81
N GLY A 39 7.87 -5.63 2.96
CA GLY A 39 7.00 -6.79 2.70
C GLY A 39 7.77 -7.97 2.10
N ILE A 40 8.69 -7.72 1.16
CA ILE A 40 9.59 -8.75 0.60
C ILE A 40 10.48 -9.30 1.71
N GLY A 41 11.15 -8.44 2.47
CA GLY A 41 12.02 -8.85 3.57
C GLY A 41 11.26 -9.67 4.62
N HIS A 42 10.02 -9.30 4.92
CA HIS A 42 9.16 -10.04 5.84
C HIS A 42 8.81 -11.44 5.29
N HIS A 43 8.44 -11.57 4.01
CA HIS A 43 8.24 -12.89 3.40
C HIS A 43 9.53 -13.72 3.37
N LEU A 44 10.69 -13.11 3.09
CA LEU A 44 11.97 -13.80 3.15
C LEU A 44 12.29 -14.30 4.57
N ASP A 45 11.96 -13.52 5.60
CA ASP A 45 12.10 -13.93 7.00
C ASP A 45 11.34 -15.23 7.27
N HIS A 46 10.08 -15.37 6.83
CA HIS A 46 9.33 -16.63 6.89
C HIS A 46 10.07 -17.81 6.25
N ILE A 47 10.65 -17.59 5.08
CA ILE A 47 11.38 -18.62 4.35
C ILE A 47 12.63 -19.05 5.13
N VAL A 48 13.40 -18.07 5.62
CA VAL A 48 14.64 -18.31 6.36
C VAL A 48 14.38 -19.06 7.66
N ARG A 49 13.34 -18.67 8.41
CA ARG A 49 12.99 -19.32 9.68
C ARG A 49 12.19 -20.61 9.51
N GLY A 50 11.72 -20.90 8.31
CA GLY A 50 11.05 -22.16 7.97
C GLY A 50 9.70 -22.40 8.64
N ASN A 51 9.06 -21.35 9.19
CA ASN A 51 7.74 -21.45 9.81
C ASN A 51 6.75 -20.45 9.17
N HIS A 52 5.45 -20.74 9.32
CA HIS A 52 4.37 -19.93 8.75
C HIS A 52 4.48 -19.68 7.23
N VAL A 53 5.22 -20.53 6.51
CA VAL A 53 5.27 -20.55 5.05
C VAL A 53 4.02 -21.23 4.49
N GLY A 54 3.83 -21.17 3.18
CA GLY A 54 2.77 -21.86 2.47
C GLY A 54 3.17 -22.09 1.02
N TRP A 55 2.21 -22.50 0.20
CA TRP A 55 2.37 -22.55 -1.25
C TRP A 55 2.91 -21.21 -1.78
N PRO A 56 3.89 -21.22 -2.70
CA PRO A 56 4.39 -22.37 -3.47
C PRO A 56 5.54 -23.17 -2.84
N LEU A 57 5.92 -22.89 -1.59
CA LEU A 57 7.07 -23.57 -0.95
C LEU A 57 6.70 -24.93 -0.37
N ILE A 58 5.49 -25.03 0.19
CA ILE A 58 4.89 -26.28 0.69
C ILE A 58 3.49 -26.45 0.07
N PRO A 59 2.90 -27.67 0.05
CA PRO A 59 1.58 -27.89 -0.56
C PRO A 59 0.44 -27.13 0.12
N GLU A 60 0.58 -26.76 1.38
CA GLU A 60 -0.44 -26.12 2.19
C GLU A 60 -0.65 -24.66 1.80
N VAL A 61 -1.91 -24.26 1.62
CA VAL A 61 -2.28 -22.86 1.44
C VAL A 61 -2.43 -22.21 2.81
N THR A 62 -1.60 -21.22 3.10
CA THR A 62 -1.58 -20.51 4.39
C THR A 62 -1.76 -19.01 4.18
N VAL A 63 -1.74 -18.23 5.28
CA VAL A 63 -1.76 -16.76 5.21
C VAL A 63 -0.60 -16.22 4.37
N PHE A 64 0.57 -16.87 4.43
CA PHE A 64 1.70 -16.57 3.55
C PHE A 64 1.29 -16.63 2.07
N THR A 65 0.62 -17.70 1.64
CA THR A 65 0.16 -17.86 0.26
C THR A 65 -0.78 -16.74 -0.17
N TYR A 66 -1.79 -16.42 0.66
CA TYR A 66 -2.74 -15.35 0.33
C TYR A 66 -2.07 -13.98 0.27
N THR A 67 -1.12 -13.72 1.14
CA THR A 67 -0.42 -12.43 1.20
C THR A 67 0.57 -12.22 0.06
N LEU A 68 1.05 -13.27 -0.60
CA LEU A 68 1.81 -13.15 -1.87
C LEU A 68 1.03 -12.41 -2.97
N ALA A 69 -0.32 -12.42 -2.93
CA ALA A 69 -1.15 -11.66 -3.87
C ALA A 69 -0.91 -10.15 -3.81
N VAL A 70 -0.27 -9.64 -2.75
CA VAL A 70 0.09 -8.22 -2.65
C VAL A 70 1.00 -7.76 -3.78
N TYR A 71 1.94 -8.59 -4.23
CA TYR A 71 2.92 -8.20 -5.25
C TYR A 71 2.29 -7.96 -6.63
N PRO A 72 1.46 -8.86 -7.18
CA PRO A 72 0.75 -8.56 -8.41
C PRO A 72 -0.25 -7.41 -8.22
N LEU A 73 -0.88 -7.25 -7.06
CA LEU A 73 -1.75 -6.09 -6.79
C LEU A 73 -0.97 -4.78 -6.84
N ILE A 74 0.21 -4.70 -6.21
CA ILE A 74 1.09 -3.52 -6.29
C ILE A 74 1.51 -3.27 -7.74
N ALA A 75 1.91 -4.30 -8.49
CA ALA A 75 2.32 -4.16 -9.88
C ALA A 75 1.18 -3.61 -10.76
N VAL A 76 -0.04 -4.14 -10.61
CA VAL A 76 -1.25 -3.64 -11.29
C VAL A 76 -1.55 -2.21 -10.85
N GLY A 77 -1.47 -1.92 -9.55
CA GLY A 77 -1.66 -0.58 -9.00
C GLY A 77 -0.70 0.44 -9.59
N LEU A 78 0.59 0.09 -9.70
CA LEU A 78 1.61 0.92 -10.34
C LEU A 78 1.29 1.14 -11.82
N TYR A 79 0.99 0.08 -12.57
CA TYR A 79 0.60 0.18 -13.98
C TYR A 79 -0.61 1.11 -14.16
N LEU A 80 -1.66 0.93 -13.37
CA LEU A 80 -2.85 1.78 -13.41
C LEU A 80 -2.55 3.22 -12.98
N THR A 81 -1.62 3.44 -12.05
CA THR A 81 -1.22 4.79 -11.64
C THR A 81 -0.43 5.48 -12.76
N LEU A 82 0.52 4.77 -13.38
CA LEU A 82 1.36 5.30 -14.47
C LEU A 82 0.57 5.52 -15.76
N THR A 83 -0.53 4.81 -15.94
CA THR A 83 -1.48 5.02 -17.06
C THR A 83 -2.61 5.97 -16.70
N GLU A 84 -2.50 6.68 -15.57
CA GLU A 84 -3.46 7.69 -15.11
C GLU A 84 -4.89 7.15 -14.99
N ARG A 85 -5.05 5.91 -14.51
CA ARG A 85 -6.36 5.25 -14.30
C ARG A 85 -6.77 5.16 -12.84
N VAL A 86 -5.81 5.20 -11.91
CA VAL A 86 -6.06 5.20 -10.48
C VAL A 86 -5.15 6.20 -9.77
N GLY A 87 -5.61 6.67 -8.62
CA GLY A 87 -4.91 7.67 -7.82
C GLY A 87 -4.66 7.25 -6.38
N ALA A 88 -4.40 8.22 -5.51
CA ALA A 88 -4.13 8.01 -4.09
C ALA A 88 -5.24 7.22 -3.36
N GLY A 89 -6.49 7.28 -3.82
CA GLY A 89 -7.58 6.48 -3.26
C GLY A 89 -7.39 4.97 -3.41
N TYR A 90 -6.85 4.50 -4.54
CA TYR A 90 -6.50 3.09 -4.73
C TYR A 90 -5.44 2.65 -3.71
N TRP A 91 -4.38 3.44 -3.59
CA TRP A 91 -3.28 3.18 -2.67
C TRP A 91 -3.72 3.23 -1.21
N ALA A 92 -4.62 4.15 -0.85
CA ALA A 92 -5.18 4.23 0.49
C ALA A 92 -5.91 2.95 0.89
N VAL A 93 -6.72 2.38 -0.03
CA VAL A 93 -7.42 1.12 0.23
C VAL A 93 -6.44 -0.04 0.30
N LEU A 94 -5.58 -0.20 -0.71
CA LEU A 94 -4.64 -1.32 -0.77
C LEU A 94 -3.71 -1.35 0.45
N LEU A 95 -3.01 -0.23 0.72
CA LEU A 95 -2.06 -0.15 1.84
C LEU A 95 -2.79 -0.24 3.19
N GLY A 96 -4.00 0.32 3.30
CA GLY A 96 -4.82 0.23 4.49
C GLY A 96 -5.24 -1.20 4.82
N THR A 97 -5.71 -1.94 3.80
CA THR A 97 -6.04 -3.37 3.95
C THR A 97 -4.82 -4.18 4.35
N LEU A 98 -3.65 -3.93 3.73
CA LEU A 98 -2.41 -4.62 4.11
C LEU A 98 -1.99 -4.31 5.54
N CYS A 99 -2.04 -3.02 5.94
CA CYS A 99 -1.73 -2.58 7.29
C CYS A 99 -2.61 -3.33 8.30
N LEU A 100 -3.92 -3.41 8.03
CA LEU A 100 -4.87 -4.11 8.88
C LEU A 100 -4.55 -5.61 8.96
N VAL A 101 -4.38 -6.28 7.81
CA VAL A 101 -4.11 -7.72 7.75
C VAL A 101 -2.84 -8.08 8.52
N VAL A 102 -1.73 -7.41 8.24
CA VAL A 102 -0.44 -7.66 8.92
C VAL A 102 -0.58 -7.40 10.43
N THR A 103 -1.27 -6.33 10.82
CA THR A 103 -1.47 -6.02 12.24
C THR A 103 -2.29 -7.11 12.94
N VAL A 104 -3.39 -7.58 12.34
CA VAL A 104 -4.25 -8.60 12.94
C VAL A 104 -3.54 -9.96 13.02
N VAL A 105 -2.81 -10.35 11.97
CA VAL A 105 -2.10 -11.63 11.90
C VAL A 105 -1.03 -11.75 12.98
N HIS A 106 -0.33 -10.67 13.32
CA HIS A 106 0.77 -10.69 14.29
C HIS A 106 0.42 -10.18 15.68
N PHE A 107 -0.42 -9.14 15.78
CA PHE A 107 -0.65 -8.42 17.03
C PHE A 107 -2.11 -8.52 17.51
N GLY A 108 -2.98 -9.19 16.75
CA GLY A 108 -4.38 -9.39 17.12
C GLY A 108 -4.56 -10.35 18.31
N PRO A 109 -5.73 -10.32 18.96
CA PRO A 109 -6.06 -11.26 20.05
C PRO A 109 -6.12 -12.73 19.57
N TRP A 110 -6.25 -12.95 18.27
CA TRP A 110 -6.19 -14.27 17.62
C TRP A 110 -5.04 -14.31 16.61
N ALA A 111 -3.90 -13.70 16.94
CA ALA A 111 -2.72 -13.70 16.10
C ALA A 111 -2.39 -15.14 15.65
N ILE A 112 -2.30 -15.31 14.33
CA ILE A 112 -1.90 -16.57 13.71
C ILE A 112 -0.41 -16.75 13.90
N GLU A 113 0.33 -15.64 13.93
CA GLU A 113 1.77 -15.63 14.11
C GLU A 113 2.18 -14.55 15.12
N PRO A 114 1.99 -14.79 16.43
CA PRO A 114 2.38 -13.86 17.48
C PRO A 114 3.89 -13.57 17.50
N PRO A 115 4.35 -12.46 18.11
CA PRO A 115 5.77 -12.06 18.10
C PRO A 115 6.75 -13.12 18.64
N ARG A 116 6.28 -13.99 19.54
CA ARG A 116 7.08 -15.12 20.05
C ARG A 116 7.47 -16.12 18.95
N ASP A 117 6.64 -16.26 17.91
CA ASP A 117 6.85 -17.20 16.79
C ASP A 117 7.78 -16.61 15.72
N VAL A 118 8.06 -15.30 15.79
CA VAL A 118 9.12 -14.61 15.05
C VAL A 118 10.46 -14.72 15.79
N LEU A 119 10.44 -14.56 17.12
CA LEU A 119 11.66 -14.60 17.95
C LEU A 119 12.24 -16.01 18.11
N GLY A 120 11.39 -16.98 18.45
CA GLY A 120 11.79 -18.31 18.90
C GLY A 120 12.58 -19.18 17.90
N PRO A 121 12.30 -19.13 16.58
CA PRO A 121 12.98 -20.02 15.62
C PRO A 121 14.48 -19.73 15.42
N TYR A 122 14.97 -18.55 15.80
CA TYR A 122 16.36 -18.18 15.60
C TYR A 122 17.26 -18.68 16.73
N GLU A 123 18.36 -19.36 16.37
CA GLU A 123 19.39 -19.77 17.36
C GLU A 123 20.03 -18.54 18.05
N ASN A 124 20.22 -17.46 17.29
CA ASN A 124 20.75 -16.21 17.80
C ASN A 124 19.59 -15.22 18.09
N VAL A 125 19.41 -14.90 19.36
CA VAL A 125 18.36 -13.97 19.84
C VAL A 125 18.43 -12.58 19.20
N PHE A 126 19.62 -12.10 18.82
CA PHE A 126 19.76 -10.81 18.16
C PHE A 126 19.15 -10.80 16.75
N VAL A 127 19.18 -11.95 16.05
CA VAL A 127 18.51 -12.10 14.75
C VAL A 127 17.00 -12.07 14.93
N GLY A 128 16.48 -12.73 15.96
CA GLY A 128 15.07 -12.63 16.32
C GLY A 128 14.63 -11.19 16.62
N TYR A 129 15.40 -10.44 17.40
CA TYR A 129 15.09 -9.03 17.64
C TYR A 129 15.14 -8.18 16.37
N ALA A 130 16.09 -8.46 15.47
CA ALA A 130 16.15 -7.80 14.17
C ALA A 130 14.90 -8.11 13.32
N ALA A 131 14.41 -9.34 13.32
CA ALA A 131 13.17 -9.74 12.63
C ALA A 131 11.94 -9.02 13.21
N ILE A 132 11.83 -8.90 14.54
CA ILE A 132 10.78 -8.10 15.17
C ILE A 132 10.89 -6.62 14.80
N ALA A 133 12.09 -6.04 14.83
CA ALA A 133 12.30 -4.66 14.44
C ALA A 133 11.91 -4.43 12.98
N TRP A 134 12.20 -5.39 12.09
CA TRP A 134 11.79 -5.36 10.69
C TRP A 134 10.27 -5.38 10.53
N LEU A 135 9.57 -6.28 11.25
CA LEU A 135 8.11 -6.35 11.26
C LEU A 135 7.48 -5.06 11.76
N LEU A 136 8.01 -4.47 12.84
CA LEU A 136 7.54 -3.18 13.35
C LEU A 136 7.78 -2.04 12.36
N GLY A 137 8.95 -2.02 11.71
CA GLY A 137 9.26 -1.08 10.63
C GLY A 137 8.31 -1.22 9.44
N PHE A 138 7.95 -2.45 9.09
CA PHE A 138 6.99 -2.75 8.03
C PHE A 138 5.59 -2.21 8.37
N VAL A 139 5.06 -2.54 9.56
CA VAL A 139 3.75 -2.04 10.02
C VAL A 139 3.74 -0.52 10.12
N GLY A 140 4.79 0.08 10.68
CA GLY A 140 4.92 1.53 10.78
C GLY A 140 4.94 2.20 9.40
N THR A 141 5.67 1.62 8.44
CA THR A 141 5.70 2.12 7.06
C THR A 141 4.32 2.02 6.41
N LEU A 142 3.62 0.89 6.54
CA LEU A 142 2.27 0.72 6.01
C LEU A 142 1.28 1.71 6.62
N LEU A 143 1.38 1.96 7.92
CA LEU A 143 0.52 2.94 8.60
C LEU A 143 0.75 4.35 8.06
N VAL A 144 2.01 4.79 7.99
CA VAL A 144 2.37 6.12 7.45
C VAL A 144 1.93 6.24 5.98
N ALA A 145 2.18 5.23 5.16
CA ALA A 145 1.81 5.21 3.76
C ALA A 145 0.29 5.29 3.57
N THR A 146 -0.47 4.53 4.37
CA THR A 146 -1.94 4.58 4.39
C THR A 146 -2.46 5.96 4.76
N VAL A 147 -1.98 6.53 5.87
CA VAL A 147 -2.39 7.87 6.33
C VAL A 147 -2.07 8.91 5.27
N TYR A 148 -0.89 8.85 4.67
CA TYR A 148 -0.48 9.78 3.63
C TYR A 148 -1.34 9.64 2.37
N ALA A 149 -1.62 8.42 1.92
CA ALA A 149 -2.50 8.17 0.78
C ALA A 149 -3.93 8.67 1.04
N VAL A 150 -4.49 8.44 2.24
CA VAL A 150 -5.80 8.97 2.63
C VAL A 150 -5.80 10.49 2.65
N TYR A 151 -4.77 11.12 3.20
CA TYR A 151 -4.61 12.57 3.20
C TYR A 151 -4.63 13.12 1.78
N ARG A 152 -3.83 12.54 0.88
CA ARG A 152 -3.78 12.91 -0.55
C ARG A 152 -5.11 12.73 -1.24
N TRP A 153 -5.79 11.61 -0.99
CA TRP A 153 -7.10 11.32 -1.57
C TRP A 153 -8.18 12.31 -1.13
N ARG A 154 -8.20 12.67 0.15
CA ARG A 154 -9.16 13.66 0.69
C ARG A 154 -8.86 15.06 0.20
N TRP A 155 -7.59 15.42 0.05
CA TRP A 155 -7.18 16.73 -0.45
C TRP A 155 -7.70 16.99 -1.86
N THR A 156 -7.51 16.06 -2.80
CA THR A 156 -8.00 16.22 -4.18
C THR A 156 -9.52 16.34 -4.25
N ARG A 157 -10.25 15.52 -3.48
CA ARG A 157 -11.72 15.59 -3.43
C ARG A 157 -12.22 16.95 -2.95
N ARG A 158 -11.53 17.57 -1.98
CA ARG A 158 -11.90 18.91 -1.49
C ARG A 158 -11.70 19.97 -2.57
N VAL A 159 -10.56 19.98 -3.24
CA VAL A 159 -10.26 20.93 -4.31
C VAL A 159 -11.26 20.81 -5.47
N ALA A 160 -11.65 19.59 -5.84
CA ALA A 160 -12.67 19.36 -6.86
C ALA A 160 -14.04 19.93 -6.45
N SER A 161 -14.45 19.73 -5.19
CA SER A 161 -15.71 20.27 -4.65
C SER A 161 -15.73 21.80 -4.65
N GLU A 162 -14.66 22.47 -4.24
CA GLU A 162 -14.58 23.93 -4.16
C GLU A 162 -14.64 24.59 -5.56
N ARG A 163 -14.05 23.95 -6.57
CA ARG A 163 -14.13 24.42 -7.97
C ARG A 163 -15.53 24.29 -8.55
N GLY A 164 -16.25 23.22 -8.22
CA GLY A 164 -17.65 23.04 -8.64
C GLY A 164 -18.56 24.14 -8.08
N THR A 165 -18.44 24.46 -6.79
CA THR A 165 -19.25 25.52 -6.15
C THR A 165 -18.95 26.93 -6.64
N ALA A 166 -17.78 27.18 -7.24
CA ALA A 166 -17.41 28.50 -7.76
C ALA A 166 -17.83 28.71 -9.23
N ALA A 167 -18.33 27.66 -9.90
CA ALA A 167 -18.76 27.70 -11.30
C ALA A 167 -20.29 27.83 -11.45
N ASP A 168 -21.05 27.69 -10.36
CA ASP A 168 -22.50 27.90 -10.24
C ASP A 168 -22.81 29.34 -9.76
#